data_AF-A0A9D5I962-F1
#
_entry.id   AF-A0A9D5I962-F1
#
_cell.length_a   1.000
_cell.length_b   1.000
_cell.length_c   1.000
_cell.angle_alpha   90.00
_cell.angle_beta   90.00
_cell.angle_gamma   90.00
#
_symmetry.space_group_name_H-M   'P 1'
#
loop_
_entity.id
_entity.type
_entity.pdbx_description
1 polymer ?
#
loop_
_entity_poly.entity_id
_entity_poly.type
_entity_poly.pdbx_seq_one_letter_code
_entity_poly.pdbx_strand_id
1 'polypeptide(L)'
;MTGRRRGVRGVSQRGFSLLEVILAVALGSALMLAFVSVSLMLRRVDASSRARAQDQLELARLHTAARRAMRTLVLARPENAAPNGSNVPANAATAAIAINRAAEARRNAQRQNSPQSQNSPEGQNAAPAQSSPPRRRGADADALALPEGALDAPAQPPIPPRLALERVTLPGVDRPVHRMELVVSEPPILGSATTAVGPATVRGAFELRQEPGQEGMTVFWDLLPPNTGRPEGAPRPEPLRSTVVARGIRDLRWSVLRSVLTDTRSELRPFDTIDVTTQTRGDLPAYVELFVETVHGRSERWMLEVGWVLGGEPKLSDIVGIEAAIEAGALPRPRAEGGGGGGGGGGGRGGGGRGGGGGGGGVGSDGAGRSGEDAVRPDGGSRNRRGDPSGAPGAEGGP
;
A
#
# COMPACT_ATOMS: atom_id res chain seq x y z
N MET A 1 -15.92 58.44 -78.97
CA MET A 1 -16.45 57.65 -77.84
C MET A 1 -16.52 56.18 -78.24
N THR A 2 -15.44 55.43 -77.99
CA THR A 2 -15.29 54.01 -78.33
C THR A 2 -15.48 53.16 -77.07
N GLY A 3 -16.71 52.71 -76.84
CA GLY A 3 -17.09 51.87 -75.70
C GLY A 3 -16.62 50.42 -75.88
N ARG A 4 -15.49 50.09 -75.29
CA ARG A 4 -14.92 48.73 -75.25
C ARG A 4 -15.76 47.84 -74.33
N ARG A 5 -16.76 47.15 -74.90
CA ARG A 5 -17.53 46.11 -74.19
C ARG A 5 -16.59 44.99 -73.76
N ARG A 6 -16.24 44.94 -72.47
CA ARG A 6 -15.58 43.78 -71.85
C ARG A 6 -16.58 42.62 -71.91
N GLY A 7 -16.34 41.68 -72.82
CA GLY A 7 -17.05 40.41 -72.84
C GLY A 7 -16.83 39.71 -71.51
N VAL A 8 -17.88 39.62 -70.71
CA VAL A 8 -17.97 38.72 -69.56
C VAL A 8 -17.88 37.31 -70.15
N ARG A 9 -16.69 36.72 -70.12
CA ARG A 9 -16.52 35.30 -70.45
C ARG A 9 -17.39 34.54 -69.47
N GLY A 10 -18.48 33.94 -69.99
CA GLY A 10 -19.33 33.05 -69.21
C GLY A 10 -18.44 31.98 -68.59
N VAL A 11 -18.27 32.05 -67.28
CA VAL A 11 -17.59 31.01 -66.53
C VAL A 11 -18.51 29.81 -66.62
N SER A 12 -18.18 28.86 -67.50
CA SER A 12 -18.90 27.60 -67.61
C SER A 12 -18.91 26.95 -66.23
N GLN A 13 -20.06 26.95 -65.56
CA GLN A 13 -20.25 26.25 -64.31
C GLN A 13 -20.09 24.76 -64.61
N ARG A 14 -18.90 24.22 -64.31
CA ARG A 14 -18.66 22.78 -64.33
C ARG A 14 -19.44 22.21 -63.15
N GLY A 15 -20.58 21.59 -63.42
CA GLY A 15 -21.30 20.81 -62.43
C GLY A 15 -20.43 19.66 -61.93
N PHE A 16 -20.40 19.45 -60.62
CA PHE A 16 -19.75 18.30 -60.00
C PHE A 16 -20.37 17.02 -60.56
N SER A 17 -19.52 16.05 -60.92
CA SER A 17 -20.03 14.75 -61.37
C SER A 17 -20.57 13.96 -60.17
N LEU A 18 -21.61 13.14 -60.38
CA LEU A 18 -22.17 12.25 -59.35
C LEU A 18 -21.09 11.38 -58.70
N LEU A 19 -20.10 10.94 -59.49
CA LEU A 19 -18.98 10.13 -59.03
C LEU A 19 -18.09 10.87 -58.04
N GLU A 20 -17.87 12.17 -58.25
CA GLU A 20 -17.09 13.02 -57.35
C GLU A 20 -17.79 13.20 -56.00
N VAL A 21 -19.12 13.37 -56.00
CA VAL A 21 -19.92 13.44 -54.77
C VAL A 21 -19.87 12.11 -54.01
N ILE A 22 -20.05 10.98 -54.69
CA ILE A 22 -19.99 9.65 -54.06
C ILE A 22 -18.60 9.39 -53.47
N LEU A 23 -17.53 9.73 -54.20
CA LEU A 23 -16.16 9.58 -53.72
C LEU A 23 -15.88 10.47 -52.51
N ALA A 24 -16.33 11.72 -52.53
CA ALA A 24 -16.18 12.65 -51.41
C ALA A 24 -16.89 12.14 -50.15
N VAL A 25 -18.11 11.61 -50.30
CA VAL A 25 -18.87 11.00 -49.20
C VAL A 25 -18.16 9.76 -48.66
N ALA A 26 -17.64 8.89 -49.53
CA ALA A 26 -16.92 7.69 -49.13
C ALA A 26 -15.59 8.01 -48.40
N LEU A 27 -14.84 8.99 -48.89
CA LEU A 27 -13.61 9.45 -48.22
C LEU A 27 -13.93 10.12 -46.89
N GLY A 28 -14.97 10.95 -46.83
CA GLY A 28 -15.43 11.60 -45.61
C GLY A 28 -15.85 10.58 -44.54
N SER A 29 -16.60 9.54 -44.92
CA SER A 29 -17.04 8.49 -43.99
C SER A 29 -15.87 7.64 -43.50
N ALA A 30 -14.94 7.26 -44.39
CA ALA A 30 -13.74 6.52 -44.01
C ALA A 30 -12.86 7.31 -43.02
N LEU A 31 -12.66 8.61 -43.25
CA LEU A 31 -11.92 9.48 -42.34
C LEU A 31 -12.62 9.62 -40.98
N MET A 32 -13.95 9.77 -40.97
CA MET A 32 -14.72 9.82 -39.73
C MET A 32 -14.60 8.52 -38.92
N LEU A 33 -14.68 7.35 -39.58
CA LEU A 33 -14.49 6.06 -38.93
C LEU A 33 -13.09 5.90 -38.34
N ALA A 34 -12.05 6.31 -39.09
CA ALA A 34 -10.67 6.31 -38.60
C ALA A 34 -10.52 7.22 -37.36
N PHE A 35 -11.09 8.43 -37.39
CA PHE A 35 -11.04 9.36 -36.27
C PHE A 35 -11.78 8.84 -35.03
N VAL A 36 -12.95 8.24 -35.21
CA VAL A 36 -13.71 7.60 -34.12
C VAL A 36 -12.90 6.43 -33.52
N SER A 37 -12.29 5.60 -34.35
CA SER A 37 -11.46 4.47 -33.91
C SER A 37 -10.27 4.94 -33.05
N VAL A 38 -9.52 5.94 -33.53
CA VAL A 38 -8.41 6.54 -32.78
C VAL A 38 -8.89 7.16 -31.47
N SER A 39 -10.03 7.85 -31.48
CA SER A 39 -10.60 8.47 -30.28
C SER A 39 -11.01 7.43 -29.23
N LEU A 40 -11.58 6.29 -29.64
CA LEU A 40 -11.92 5.19 -28.73
C LEU A 40 -10.65 4.51 -28.18
N MET A 41 -9.62 4.35 -29.00
CA MET A 41 -8.33 3.82 -28.57
C MET A 41 -7.69 4.73 -27.52
N LEU A 42 -7.63 6.05 -27.75
CA LEU A 42 -7.10 7.02 -26.80
C LEU A 42 -7.85 6.99 -25.47
N ARG A 43 -9.19 6.93 -25.49
CA ARG A 43 -10.01 6.80 -24.26
C ARG A 43 -9.68 5.54 -23.47
N ARG A 44 -9.43 4.41 -24.15
CA ARG A 44 -9.03 3.15 -23.51
C ARG A 44 -7.64 3.26 -22.87
N VAL A 45 -6.69 3.90 -23.54
CA VAL A 45 -5.35 4.15 -22.99
C VAL A 45 -5.43 5.06 -21.77
N ASP A 46 -6.20 6.14 -21.82
CA ASP A 46 -6.39 7.05 -20.70
C ASP A 46 -7.03 6.35 -19.49
N ALA A 47 -8.06 5.54 -19.72
CA ALA A 47 -8.70 4.76 -18.66
C ALA A 47 -7.71 3.78 -18.01
N SER A 48 -6.92 3.06 -18.82
CA SER A 48 -5.90 2.14 -18.31
C SER A 48 -4.78 2.87 -17.55
N SER A 49 -4.36 4.04 -18.02
CA SER A 49 -3.35 4.88 -17.36
C SER A 49 -3.84 5.36 -16.01
N ARG A 50 -5.08 5.85 -15.92
CA ARG A 50 -5.72 6.27 -14.66
C ARG A 50 -5.85 5.11 -13.67
N ALA A 51 -6.26 3.93 -14.13
CA ALA A 51 -6.34 2.73 -13.29
C ALA A 51 -4.98 2.38 -12.68
N ARG A 52 -3.91 2.35 -13.49
CA ARG A 52 -2.54 2.08 -13.01
C ARG A 52 -2.03 3.15 -12.04
N ALA A 53 -2.36 4.42 -12.29
CA ALA A 53 -2.00 5.51 -11.39
C ALA A 53 -2.71 5.40 -10.04
N GLN A 54 -3.97 4.98 -10.03
CA GLN A 54 -4.71 4.70 -8.81
C GLN A 54 -4.08 3.51 -8.06
N ASP A 55 -3.79 2.40 -8.74
CA ASP A 55 -3.13 1.24 -8.13
C ASP A 55 -1.78 1.61 -7.50
N GLN A 56 -0.99 2.47 -8.16
CA GLN A 56 0.27 2.99 -7.62
C GLN A 56 0.06 3.69 -6.28
N LEU A 57 -0.97 4.53 -6.20
CA LEU A 57 -1.28 5.31 -5.02
C LEU A 57 -1.82 4.42 -3.89
N GLU A 58 -2.70 3.45 -4.19
CA GLU A 58 -3.20 2.50 -3.19
C GLU A 58 -2.08 1.60 -2.64
N LEU A 59 -1.21 1.07 -3.52
CA LEU A 59 -0.06 0.27 -3.10
C LEU A 59 0.95 1.08 -2.29
N ALA A 60 1.20 2.35 -2.65
CA ALA A 60 2.08 3.23 -1.87
C ALA A 60 1.53 3.50 -0.46
N ARG A 61 0.21 3.69 -0.32
CA ARG A 61 -0.46 3.82 0.99
C ARG A 61 -0.32 2.54 1.81
N LEU A 62 -0.62 1.38 1.22
CA LEU A 62 -0.48 0.07 1.88
C LEU A 62 0.96 -0.16 2.34
N HIS A 63 1.95 0.07 1.47
CA HIS A 63 3.36 -0.11 1.80
C HIS A 63 3.78 0.79 2.96
N THR A 64 3.37 2.07 2.94
CA THR A 64 3.71 3.04 3.99
C THR A 64 3.09 2.64 5.33
N ALA A 65 1.81 2.25 5.33
CA ALA A 65 1.09 1.79 6.52
C ALA A 65 1.73 0.50 7.08
N ALA A 66 1.96 -0.51 6.24
CA ALA A 66 2.58 -1.76 6.64
C ALA A 66 3.99 -1.55 7.20
N ARG A 67 4.82 -0.76 6.50
CA ARG A 67 6.19 -0.44 6.95
C ARG A 67 6.21 0.28 8.30
N ARG A 68 5.28 1.20 8.53
CA ARG A 68 5.18 1.91 9.82
C ARG A 68 4.78 0.96 10.94
N ALA A 69 3.75 0.15 10.72
CA ALA A 69 3.30 -0.87 11.66
C ALA A 69 4.44 -1.81 12.05
N MET A 70 5.17 -2.37 11.07
CA MET A 70 6.25 -3.33 11.32
C MET A 70 7.41 -2.72 12.11
N ARG A 71 7.66 -1.41 12.00
CA ARG A 71 8.76 -0.73 12.72
C ARG A 71 8.45 -0.38 14.16
N THR A 72 7.18 -0.41 14.54
CA THR A 72 6.68 0.09 15.82
C THR A 72 6.07 -1.03 16.66
N LEU A 73 6.39 -2.30 16.38
CA LEU A 73 5.80 -3.43 17.09
C LEU A 73 6.20 -3.41 18.56
N VAL A 74 5.23 -3.69 19.43
CA VAL A 74 5.44 -3.68 20.87
C VAL A 74 5.76 -5.09 21.37
N LEU A 75 6.85 -5.16 22.13
CA LEU A 75 7.32 -6.34 22.83
C LEU A 75 6.97 -6.24 24.31
N ALA A 76 6.39 -7.31 24.86
CA ALA A 76 6.09 -7.40 26.28
C ALA A 76 7.37 -7.22 27.11
N ARG A 77 7.32 -6.38 28.15
CA ARG A 77 8.43 -6.36 29.10
C ARG A 77 8.48 -7.66 29.90
N PRO A 78 9.69 -8.20 30.17
CA PRO A 78 9.85 -9.43 30.94
C PRO A 78 9.29 -9.32 32.37
N GLU A 79 9.25 -8.12 32.95
CA GLU A 79 8.63 -7.86 34.28
C GLU A 79 7.10 -8.06 34.29
N ASN A 80 6.43 -7.98 33.15
CA ASN A 80 4.99 -8.21 33.02
C ASN A 80 4.66 -9.67 32.67
N ALA A 81 5.65 -10.48 32.28
CA ALA A 81 5.48 -11.92 32.22
C ALA A 81 5.48 -12.42 33.68
N ALA A 82 4.33 -12.87 34.16
CA ALA A 82 4.11 -13.26 35.55
C ALA A 82 5.28 -14.06 36.17
N PRO A 83 5.55 -13.92 37.48
CA PRO A 83 6.69 -14.52 38.16
C PRO A 83 6.48 -16.03 38.39
N ASN A 84 6.42 -16.82 37.33
CA ASN A 84 6.58 -18.26 37.42
C ASN A 84 8.08 -18.60 37.29
N GLY A 85 8.84 -18.31 38.35
CA GLY A 85 10.03 -19.06 38.76
C GLY A 85 11.29 -19.09 37.87
N SER A 86 11.42 -18.25 36.83
CA SER A 86 12.60 -18.25 35.96
C SER A 86 13.52 -17.04 36.22
N ASN A 87 14.63 -17.27 36.90
CA ASN A 87 15.70 -16.28 37.14
C ASN A 87 16.46 -15.97 35.83
N VAL A 88 15.92 -15.10 34.99
CA VAL A 88 16.67 -14.52 33.86
C VAL A 88 17.15 -13.11 34.25
N PRO A 89 18.47 -12.83 34.19
CA PRO A 89 19.02 -11.57 34.68
C PRO A 89 18.60 -10.37 33.82
N ALA A 90 18.12 -9.31 34.48
CA ALA A 90 17.63 -8.04 33.93
C ALA A 90 18.62 -7.30 32.98
N ASN A 91 19.89 -7.70 32.97
CA ASN A 91 20.98 -7.03 32.27
C ASN A 91 20.91 -7.19 30.73
N ALA A 92 20.19 -8.21 30.24
CA ALA A 92 20.14 -8.54 28.81
C ALA A 92 19.19 -7.64 27.99
N ALA A 93 18.16 -7.06 28.63
CA ALA A 93 17.20 -6.15 27.98
C ALA A 93 17.83 -4.77 27.70
N THR A 94 18.63 -4.26 28.64
CA THR A 94 19.36 -2.99 28.52
C THR A 94 20.37 -3.01 27.38
N ALA A 95 21.04 -4.16 27.14
CA ALA A 95 22.01 -4.32 26.06
C ALA A 95 21.38 -4.27 24.65
N ALA A 96 20.15 -4.76 24.48
CA ALA A 96 19.46 -4.75 23.18
C ALA A 96 19.04 -3.32 22.76
N ILE A 97 18.56 -2.53 23.73
CA ILE A 97 18.23 -1.12 23.55
C ILE A 97 19.47 -0.33 23.12
N ALA A 98 20.63 -0.64 23.71
CA ALA A 98 21.89 -0.03 23.34
C ALA A 98 22.29 -0.33 21.88
N ILE A 99 22.05 -1.56 21.38
CA ILE A 99 22.40 -1.95 20.00
C ILE A 99 21.52 -1.24 18.96
N ASN A 100 20.19 -1.22 19.16
CA ASN A 100 19.29 -0.54 18.23
C ASN A 100 19.49 0.98 18.25
N ARG A 101 19.68 1.57 19.43
CA ARG A 101 19.98 3.01 19.58
C ARG A 101 21.34 3.36 18.98
N ALA A 102 22.34 2.48 19.07
CA ALA A 102 23.64 2.66 18.42
C ALA A 102 23.53 2.57 16.88
N ALA A 103 22.68 1.70 16.35
CA ALA A 103 22.42 1.59 14.91
C ALA A 103 21.69 2.83 14.35
N GLU A 104 20.74 3.41 15.09
CA GLU A 104 20.09 4.67 14.75
C GLU A 104 21.04 5.86 14.83
N ALA A 105 21.86 5.95 15.88
CA ALA A 105 22.87 7.00 16.03
C ALA A 105 23.86 7.00 14.85
N ARG A 106 24.31 5.82 14.40
CA ARG A 106 25.18 5.69 13.21
C ARG A 106 24.51 6.19 11.93
N ARG A 107 23.22 5.86 11.72
CA ARG A 107 22.45 6.31 10.55
C ARG A 107 22.25 7.83 10.56
N ASN A 108 22.00 8.44 11.72
CA ASN A 108 21.85 9.89 11.83
C ASN A 108 23.18 10.62 11.61
N ALA A 109 24.29 10.11 12.13
CA ALA A 109 25.63 10.66 11.88
C ALA A 109 25.98 10.62 10.37
N GLN A 110 25.59 9.55 9.67
CA GLN A 110 25.83 9.43 8.23
C GLN A 110 24.98 10.40 7.39
N ARG A 111 23.77 10.75 7.85
CA ARG A 111 22.94 11.78 7.21
C ARG A 111 23.51 13.18 7.37
N GLN A 112 24.10 13.49 8.53
CA GLN A 112 24.69 14.81 8.81
C GLN A 112 25.97 15.06 8.00
N ASN A 113 26.71 14.02 7.63
CA ASN A 113 27.93 14.14 6.83
C ASN A 113 27.70 14.20 5.30
N SER A 114 26.44 14.24 4.85
CA SER A 114 26.15 14.42 3.42
C SER A 114 26.24 15.91 3.05
N PRO A 115 27.10 16.32 2.10
CA PRO A 115 27.30 17.74 1.77
C PRO A 115 26.00 18.34 1.22
N GLN A 116 25.35 19.14 2.05
CA GLN A 116 24.12 19.84 1.74
C GLN A 116 24.47 21.03 0.85
N SER A 117 24.09 20.97 -0.43
CA SER A 117 24.26 22.08 -1.38
C SER A 117 23.49 23.31 -0.89
N GLN A 118 24.23 24.27 -0.36
CA GLN A 118 23.72 25.56 0.10
C GLN A 118 23.46 26.46 -1.11
N ASN A 119 22.21 26.54 -1.55
CA ASN A 119 21.71 27.64 -2.37
C ASN A 119 20.40 28.13 -1.75
N SER A 120 20.47 29.22 -0.98
CA SER A 120 19.31 29.94 -0.45
C SER A 120 19.21 31.32 -1.11
N PRO A 121 18.07 31.69 -1.71
CA PRO A 121 17.71 33.08 -1.92
C PRO A 121 16.81 33.57 -0.77
N GLU A 122 17.22 34.66 -0.14
CA GLU A 122 16.43 35.45 0.80
C GLU A 122 15.28 36.17 0.07
N GLY A 123 14.07 36.04 0.61
CA GLY A 123 12.89 36.76 0.15
C GLY A 123 11.85 36.86 1.25
N GLN A 124 11.91 37.94 2.03
CA GLN A 124 10.91 38.32 3.02
C GLN A 124 9.58 38.64 2.32
N ASN A 125 8.46 38.08 2.81
CA ASN A 125 7.14 38.67 2.57
C ASN A 125 6.16 38.35 3.70
N ALA A 126 5.45 39.40 4.12
CA ALA A 126 4.52 39.47 5.23
C ALA A 126 3.20 38.74 4.94
N ALA A 127 2.65 38.11 5.98
CA ALA A 127 1.36 37.41 5.94
C ALA A 127 0.19 38.35 6.30
N PRO A 128 -0.97 38.25 5.63
CA PRO A 128 -2.19 38.92 6.06
C PRO A 128 -2.93 38.10 7.14
N ALA A 129 -3.52 38.82 8.09
CA ALA A 129 -4.32 38.30 9.19
C ALA A 129 -5.59 37.59 8.67
N GLN A 130 -5.85 36.39 9.18
CA GLN A 130 -7.09 35.63 8.94
C GLN A 130 -7.97 35.66 10.19
N SER A 131 -9.21 36.09 10.00
CA SER A 131 -10.30 36.18 10.97
C SER A 131 -10.79 34.81 11.41
N SER A 132 -10.99 34.65 12.72
CA SER A 132 -11.57 33.46 13.36
C SER A 132 -13.05 33.27 13.05
N PRO A 133 -13.55 32.03 12.86
CA PRO A 133 -14.99 31.75 12.84
C PRO A 133 -15.57 31.60 14.26
N PRO A 134 -16.89 31.79 14.44
CA PRO A 134 -17.53 31.76 15.75
C PRO A 134 -17.67 30.34 16.32
N ARG A 135 -17.43 30.23 17.63
CA ARG A 135 -17.69 29.04 18.47
C ARG A 135 -19.15 28.60 18.37
N ARG A 136 -19.41 27.39 17.88
CA ARG A 136 -20.68 26.68 18.09
C ARG A 136 -20.71 26.08 19.50
N ARG A 137 -21.77 26.39 20.23
CA ARG A 137 -22.10 25.94 21.58
C ARG A 137 -23.27 24.96 21.49
N GLY A 138 -23.15 23.80 22.13
CA GLY A 138 -24.27 22.93 22.49
C GLY A 138 -24.48 21.75 21.54
N ALA A 139 -24.03 20.56 21.96
CA ALA A 139 -24.66 19.29 21.62
C ALA A 139 -24.49 18.38 22.83
N ASP A 140 -25.62 17.86 23.29
CA ASP A 140 -25.81 17.13 24.52
C ASP A 140 -25.00 15.83 24.52
N ALA A 141 -24.20 15.65 25.57
CA ALA A 141 -23.45 14.42 25.81
C ALA A 141 -24.40 13.39 26.44
N ASP A 142 -25.08 12.60 25.60
CA ASP A 142 -25.64 11.32 26.01
C ASP A 142 -24.46 10.40 26.34
N ALA A 143 -24.07 10.42 27.62
CA ALA A 143 -23.07 9.55 28.18
C ALA A 143 -23.56 8.10 28.06
N LEU A 144 -22.88 7.32 27.22
CA LEU A 144 -22.96 5.86 27.17
C LEU A 144 -22.69 5.33 28.58
N ALA A 145 -23.75 5.05 29.33
CA ALA A 145 -23.66 4.45 30.65
C ALA A 145 -23.03 3.06 30.51
N LEU A 146 -21.79 2.93 30.99
CA LEU A 146 -21.13 1.64 31.12
C LEU A 146 -21.95 0.79 32.11
N PRO A 147 -22.22 -0.49 31.82
CA PRO A 147 -23.02 -1.35 32.68
C PRO A 147 -22.38 -1.49 34.07
N GLU A 148 -23.14 -1.16 35.12
CA GLU A 148 -22.73 -1.07 36.54
C GLU A 148 -22.26 -2.41 37.19
N GLY A 149 -22.10 -3.49 36.42
CA GLY A 149 -21.73 -4.82 36.94
C GLY A 149 -20.34 -5.34 36.55
N ALA A 150 -19.51 -4.55 35.85
CA ALA A 150 -18.25 -5.04 35.27
C ALA A 150 -17.01 -4.94 36.19
N LEU A 151 -17.13 -4.41 37.41
CA LEU A 151 -15.97 -4.03 38.24
C LEU A 151 -15.43 -5.13 39.18
N ASP A 152 -16.15 -6.23 39.42
CA ASP A 152 -15.78 -7.25 40.42
C ASP A 152 -15.19 -8.55 39.86
N ALA A 153 -14.94 -8.63 38.54
CA ALA A 153 -14.25 -9.79 37.97
C ALA A 153 -12.78 -9.82 38.46
N PRO A 154 -12.25 -10.97 38.92
CA PRO A 154 -10.85 -11.07 39.33
C PRO A 154 -9.95 -10.63 38.18
N ALA A 155 -9.03 -9.71 38.46
CA ALA A 155 -8.15 -9.12 37.46
C ALA A 155 -7.34 -10.22 36.75
N GLN A 156 -7.76 -10.59 35.55
CA GLN A 156 -7.06 -11.55 34.72
C GLN A 156 -5.68 -10.98 34.37
N PRO A 157 -4.58 -11.78 34.45
CA PRO A 157 -3.25 -11.27 34.14
C PRO A 157 -3.22 -10.69 32.71
N PRO A 158 -2.54 -9.55 32.50
CA PRO A 158 -2.51 -8.91 31.20
C PRO A 158 -1.87 -9.85 30.17
N ILE A 159 -2.55 -10.11 29.05
CA ILE A 159 -1.95 -10.87 27.96
C ILE A 159 -0.80 -10.03 27.37
N PRO A 160 0.38 -10.61 27.13
CA PRO A 160 1.47 -9.91 26.47
C PRO A 160 1.08 -9.49 25.03
N PRO A 161 1.56 -8.34 24.55
CA PRO A 161 1.43 -7.97 23.14
C PRO A 161 1.97 -9.09 22.25
N ARG A 162 1.27 -9.38 21.16
CA ARG A 162 1.63 -10.46 20.21
C ARG A 162 1.50 -10.00 18.77
N LEU A 163 2.23 -10.70 17.91
CA LEU A 163 2.03 -10.68 16.45
C LEU A 163 1.38 -12.01 16.08
N ALA A 164 0.12 -11.96 15.65
CA ALA A 164 -0.63 -13.14 15.26
C ALA A 164 -0.99 -13.06 13.77
N LEU A 165 -0.80 -14.16 13.04
CA LEU A 165 -1.27 -14.28 11.66
C LEU A 165 -2.32 -15.37 11.56
N GLU A 166 -3.52 -14.95 11.22
CA GLU A 166 -4.68 -15.79 11.08
C GLU A 166 -4.99 -15.99 9.60
N ARG A 167 -5.34 -17.22 9.21
CA ARG A 167 -5.89 -17.50 7.87
C ARG A 167 -7.40 -17.51 7.96
N VAL A 168 -8.03 -16.58 7.30
CA VAL A 168 -9.49 -16.40 7.29
C VAL A 168 -10.03 -16.85 5.95
N THR A 169 -11.03 -17.72 5.94
CA THR A 169 -11.76 -18.07 4.72
C THR A 169 -12.92 -17.11 4.56
N LEU A 170 -12.89 -16.28 3.52
CA LEU A 170 -14.00 -15.38 3.21
C LEU A 170 -15.05 -16.09 2.32
N PRO A 171 -16.35 -15.83 2.52
CA PRO A 171 -17.38 -16.34 1.62
C PRO A 171 -17.12 -15.90 0.17
N GLY A 172 -17.11 -16.84 -0.76
CA GLY A 172 -16.90 -16.56 -2.19
C GLY A 172 -15.45 -16.31 -2.60
N VAL A 173 -14.47 -16.48 -1.70
CA VAL A 173 -13.05 -16.42 -2.03
C VAL A 173 -12.45 -17.83 -1.88
N ASP A 174 -11.98 -18.39 -2.99
CA ASP A 174 -11.45 -19.77 -3.04
C ASP A 174 -10.16 -19.98 -2.23
N ARG A 175 -9.51 -18.89 -1.82
CA ARG A 175 -8.24 -18.90 -1.10
C ARG A 175 -8.40 -18.26 0.27
N PRO A 176 -7.77 -18.82 1.33
CA PRO A 176 -7.75 -18.16 2.62
C PRO A 176 -7.00 -16.84 2.51
N VAL A 177 -7.60 -15.76 3.03
CA VAL A 177 -6.95 -14.46 3.16
C VAL A 177 -6.21 -14.40 4.49
N HIS A 178 -5.11 -13.66 4.54
CA HIS A 178 -4.37 -13.49 5.78
C HIS A 178 -4.86 -12.25 6.53
N ARG A 179 -5.16 -12.42 7.82
CA ARG A 179 -5.38 -11.33 8.78
C ARG A 179 -4.17 -11.26 9.70
N MET A 180 -3.54 -10.10 9.77
CA MET A 180 -2.38 -9.89 10.64
C MET A 180 -2.78 -8.98 11.78
N GLU A 181 -2.77 -9.51 13.00
CA GLU A 181 -3.02 -8.77 14.23
C GLU A 181 -1.68 -8.42 14.90
N LEU A 182 -1.56 -7.17 15.33
CA LEU A 182 -0.34 -6.62 15.89
C LEU A 182 -0.64 -5.57 16.94
N VAL A 183 0.32 -5.39 17.84
CA VAL A 183 0.34 -4.31 18.82
C VAL A 183 1.48 -3.38 18.46
N VAL A 184 1.17 -2.10 18.24
CA VAL A 184 2.12 -1.09 17.74
C VAL A 184 2.15 0.12 18.65
N SER A 185 3.31 0.76 18.79
CA SER A 185 3.45 1.98 19.58
C SER A 185 2.78 3.19 18.91
N GLU A 186 2.48 3.09 17.61
CA GLU A 186 1.83 4.14 16.83
C GLU A 186 0.92 3.55 15.75
N PRO A 187 -0.29 4.11 15.52
CA PRO A 187 -1.15 3.69 14.42
C PRO A 187 -0.46 3.83 13.04
N PRO A 188 -0.60 2.85 12.12
CA PRO A 188 0.10 2.86 10.84
C PRO A 188 -0.40 3.92 9.85
N ILE A 189 -1.63 4.42 10.01
CA ILE A 189 -2.24 5.39 9.10
C ILE A 189 -2.33 6.76 9.78
N LEU A 190 -1.43 7.67 9.42
CA LEU A 190 -1.54 9.10 9.74
C LEU A 190 -2.50 9.79 8.76
N GLY A 191 -3.77 9.41 8.80
CA GLY A 191 -4.80 9.95 7.90
C GLY A 191 -5.78 10.91 8.58
N SER A 192 -5.83 10.96 9.91
CA SER A 192 -6.79 11.80 10.62
C SER A 192 -6.24 12.18 12.00
N ALA A 193 -5.50 13.28 12.04
CA ALA A 193 -5.22 14.09 13.22
C ALA A 193 -4.50 13.48 14.45
N THR A 194 -4.25 12.18 14.57
CA THR A 194 -3.71 11.54 15.79
C THR A 194 -2.20 11.68 15.99
N THR A 195 -1.65 12.88 15.77
CA THR A 195 -0.21 13.13 15.97
C THR A 195 0.16 13.57 17.39
N ALA A 196 -0.77 13.55 18.35
CA ALA A 196 -0.52 14.24 19.62
C ALA A 196 -1.13 13.64 20.91
N VAL A 197 -1.64 12.41 20.89
CA VAL A 197 -2.10 11.74 22.14
C VAL A 197 -1.06 10.72 22.58
N GLY A 198 0.08 11.22 23.06
CA GLY A 198 1.12 10.43 23.75
C GLY A 198 1.64 9.17 23.03
N PRO A 199 2.56 8.44 23.66
CA PRO A 199 2.94 7.10 23.22
C PRO A 199 1.85 6.11 23.66
N ALA A 200 0.68 6.19 23.03
CA ALA A 200 -0.36 5.20 23.25
C ALA A 200 -0.09 4.01 22.33
N THR A 201 0.34 2.90 22.93
CA THR A 201 0.29 1.61 22.24
C THR A 201 -1.13 1.40 21.71
N VAL A 202 -1.28 0.84 20.52
CA VAL A 202 -2.57 0.46 19.94
C VAL A 202 -2.50 -0.98 19.45
N ARG A 203 -3.59 -1.72 19.67
CA ARG A 203 -3.78 -3.04 19.08
C ARG A 203 -4.61 -2.88 17.82
N GLY A 204 -4.17 -3.48 16.73
CA GLY A 204 -4.94 -3.45 15.50
C GLY A 204 -4.66 -4.62 14.59
N ALA A 205 -5.40 -4.69 13.49
CA ALA A 205 -5.22 -5.73 12.49
C ALA A 205 -5.31 -5.18 11.07
N PHE A 206 -4.45 -5.70 10.20
CA PHE A 206 -4.68 -5.63 8.76
C PHE A 206 -5.64 -6.74 8.36
N GLU A 207 -6.76 -6.37 7.77
CA GLU A 207 -7.77 -7.30 7.28
C GLU A 207 -8.17 -6.97 5.84
N LEU A 208 -8.30 -8.01 5.03
CA LEU A 208 -8.88 -7.92 3.71
C LEU A 208 -10.39 -8.20 3.78
N ARG A 209 -11.23 -7.27 3.30
CA ARG A 209 -12.70 -7.41 3.28
C ARG A 209 -13.26 -7.07 1.91
N GLN A 210 -14.38 -7.69 1.54
CA GLN A 210 -15.11 -7.33 0.33
C GLN A 210 -15.99 -6.10 0.60
N GLU A 211 -15.86 -5.06 -0.21
CA GLU A 211 -16.68 -3.85 -0.12
C GLU A 211 -17.73 -3.85 -1.25
N PRO A 212 -19.03 -3.68 -0.96
CA PRO A 212 -20.08 -3.70 -1.97
C PRO A 212 -19.82 -2.67 -3.08
N GLY A 213 -19.89 -3.11 -4.33
CA GLY A 213 -19.71 -2.24 -5.50
C GLY A 213 -18.26 -1.83 -5.80
N GLN A 214 -17.27 -2.36 -5.09
CA GLN A 214 -15.87 -2.22 -5.45
C GLN A 214 -15.38 -3.43 -6.25
N GLU A 215 -14.53 -3.19 -7.25
CA GLU A 215 -13.82 -4.26 -7.94
C GLU A 215 -12.66 -4.72 -7.06
N GLY A 216 -12.70 -5.97 -6.61
CA GLY A 216 -11.71 -6.54 -5.69
C GLY A 216 -12.04 -6.33 -4.21
N MET A 217 -11.03 -6.53 -3.38
CA MET A 217 -11.11 -6.41 -1.92
C MET A 217 -10.44 -5.12 -1.44
N THR A 218 -10.86 -4.67 -0.26
CA THR A 218 -10.35 -3.49 0.43
C THR A 218 -9.56 -3.95 1.66
N VAL A 219 -8.37 -3.40 1.83
CA VAL A 219 -7.53 -3.61 3.01
C VAL A 219 -7.90 -2.57 4.05
N PHE A 220 -8.27 -3.03 5.24
CA PHE A 220 -8.58 -2.21 6.39
C PHE A 220 -7.49 -2.33 7.46
N TRP A 221 -7.30 -1.23 8.18
CA TRP A 221 -6.68 -1.21 9.50
C TRP A 221 -7.79 -1.14 10.54
N ASP A 222 -7.97 -2.23 11.27
CA ASP A 222 -8.93 -2.36 12.36
C ASP A 222 -8.25 -1.98 13.66
N LEU A 223 -8.78 -0.99 14.36
CA LEU A 223 -8.45 -0.72 15.75
C LEU A 223 -9.23 -1.72 16.62
N LEU A 224 -8.54 -2.51 17.40
CA LEU A 224 -9.14 -3.57 18.22
C LEU A 224 -9.14 -3.16 19.70
N PRO A 225 -10.10 -3.68 20.49
CA PRO A 225 -10.02 -3.53 21.94
C PRO A 225 -8.79 -4.26 22.52
N PRO A 226 -8.36 -3.89 23.74
CA PRO A 226 -7.28 -4.57 24.44
C PRO A 226 -7.53 -6.07 24.56
N ASN A 227 -6.46 -6.86 24.62
CA ASN A 227 -6.60 -8.30 24.79
C ASN A 227 -6.92 -8.68 26.25
N THR A 228 -8.19 -8.95 26.53
CA THR A 228 -8.70 -9.26 27.87
C THR A 228 -8.68 -10.76 28.20
N GLY A 229 -7.64 -11.51 27.84
CA GLY A 229 -7.62 -12.93 28.24
C GLY A 229 -8.48 -13.86 27.38
N ARG A 230 -8.88 -13.45 26.17
CA ARG A 230 -9.95 -14.12 25.42
C ARG A 230 -9.60 -15.60 25.16
N PRO A 231 -10.49 -16.56 25.51
CA PRO A 231 -10.22 -17.97 25.29
C PRO A 231 -10.05 -18.26 23.79
N GLU A 232 -9.17 -19.20 23.49
CA GLU A 232 -8.95 -19.69 22.12
C GLU A 232 -10.28 -20.16 21.50
N GLY A 233 -10.53 -19.76 20.25
CA GLY A 233 -11.78 -20.10 19.54
C GLY A 233 -13.00 -19.24 19.88
N ALA A 234 -12.92 -18.32 20.83
CA ALA A 234 -13.98 -17.33 21.01
C ALA A 234 -14.11 -16.47 19.74
N PRO A 235 -15.28 -15.85 19.49
CA PRO A 235 -15.53 -15.08 18.27
C PRO A 235 -14.44 -14.03 18.01
N ARG A 236 -14.39 -13.44 16.82
CA ARG A 236 -13.45 -12.34 16.62
C ARG A 236 -13.86 -11.11 17.45
N PRO A 237 -12.93 -10.32 18.02
CA PRO A 237 -13.30 -9.01 18.56
C PRO A 237 -13.80 -8.10 17.44
N GLU A 238 -14.92 -7.43 17.68
CA GLU A 238 -15.41 -6.41 16.77
C GLU A 238 -14.43 -5.22 16.78
N PRO A 239 -14.06 -4.68 15.62
CA PRO A 239 -13.19 -3.53 15.57
C PRO A 239 -13.89 -2.30 16.14
N LEU A 240 -13.22 -1.58 17.04
CA LEU A 240 -13.67 -0.27 17.53
C LEU A 240 -13.78 0.72 16.38
N ARG A 241 -12.80 0.67 15.47
CA ARG A 241 -12.75 1.51 14.28
C ARG A 241 -12.10 0.79 13.13
N SER A 242 -12.64 0.99 11.93
CA SER A 242 -12.06 0.50 10.68
C SER A 242 -11.57 1.67 9.82
N THR A 243 -10.33 1.64 9.36
CA THR A 243 -9.77 2.64 8.44
C THR A 243 -9.35 1.98 7.14
N VAL A 244 -9.81 2.49 6.00
CA VAL A 244 -9.39 1.99 4.68
C VAL A 244 -7.92 2.33 4.44
N VAL A 245 -7.11 1.30 4.17
CA VAL A 245 -5.68 1.42 3.86
C VAL A 245 -5.48 1.48 2.34
N ALA A 246 -6.09 0.54 1.62
CA ALA A 246 -5.95 0.38 0.19
C ALA A 246 -7.17 -0.33 -0.41
N ARG A 247 -7.50 -0.03 -1.66
CA ARG A 247 -8.60 -0.63 -2.43
C ARG A 247 -8.08 -1.39 -3.65
N GLY A 248 -8.95 -2.19 -4.28
CA GLY A 248 -8.63 -2.87 -5.54
C GLY A 248 -7.63 -4.02 -5.38
N ILE A 249 -7.61 -4.66 -4.21
CA ILE A 249 -6.69 -5.75 -3.89
C ILE A 249 -7.33 -7.09 -4.25
N ARG A 250 -6.63 -7.91 -5.03
CA ARG A 250 -7.03 -9.26 -5.43
C ARG A 250 -6.47 -10.33 -4.50
N ASP A 251 -5.20 -10.20 -4.10
CA ASP A 251 -4.55 -11.13 -3.19
C ASP A 251 -3.65 -10.35 -2.22
N LEU A 252 -3.61 -10.81 -0.96
CA LEU A 252 -2.76 -10.23 0.07
C LEU A 252 -2.28 -11.36 1.00
N ARG A 253 -0.96 -11.54 1.04
CA ARG A 253 -0.32 -12.61 1.82
C ARG A 253 0.83 -12.05 2.63
N TRP A 254 0.82 -12.39 3.91
CA TRP A 254 1.93 -12.14 4.83
C TRP A 254 2.72 -13.43 5.04
N SER A 255 4.05 -13.33 5.03
CA SER A 255 4.95 -14.37 5.47
C SER A 255 5.88 -13.81 6.53
N VAL A 256 5.87 -14.38 7.73
CA VAL A 256 6.73 -13.93 8.84
C VAL A 256 8.03 -14.73 8.77
N LEU A 257 9.17 -14.04 8.82
CA LEU A 257 10.50 -14.63 8.66
C LEU A 257 11.38 -14.35 9.89
N ARG A 258 12.00 -15.40 10.44
CA ARG A 258 13.07 -15.26 11.44
C ARG A 258 14.43 -15.45 10.82
N SER A 259 15.41 -14.71 11.34
CA SER A 259 16.82 -14.96 11.08
C SER A 259 17.29 -16.06 12.03
N VAL A 260 17.73 -17.18 11.47
CA VAL A 260 18.40 -18.25 12.20
C VAL A 260 19.88 -18.15 11.88
N LEU A 261 20.69 -17.90 12.90
CA LEU A 261 22.14 -17.95 12.76
C LEU A 261 22.58 -19.42 12.79
N THR A 262 23.02 -19.93 11.65
CA THR A 262 23.79 -21.18 11.59
C THR A 262 25.27 -20.83 11.70
N ASP A 263 26.13 -21.82 11.97
CA ASP A 263 27.56 -21.64 12.31
C ASP A 263 28.35 -20.72 11.35
N THR A 264 27.87 -20.48 10.13
CA THR A 264 28.54 -19.61 9.15
C THR A 264 27.64 -18.64 8.40
N ARG A 265 26.30 -18.74 8.46
CA ARG A 265 25.38 -17.90 7.67
C ARG A 265 24.07 -17.61 8.41
N SER A 266 23.52 -16.41 8.18
CA SER A 266 22.14 -16.10 8.57
C SER A 266 21.20 -16.62 7.49
N GLU A 267 20.34 -17.58 7.84
CA GLU A 267 19.26 -18.05 6.99
C GLU A 267 17.93 -17.42 7.40
N LEU A 268 17.11 -17.00 6.44
CA LEU A 268 15.73 -16.60 6.70
C LEU A 268 14.83 -17.83 6.61
N ARG A 269 14.17 -18.17 7.72
CA ARG A 269 13.21 -19.27 7.77
C ARG A 269 11.81 -18.74 8.02
N PRO A 270 10.80 -19.22 7.27
CA PRO A 270 9.41 -18.88 7.57
C PRO A 270 9.00 -19.48 8.92
N PHE A 271 8.04 -18.84 9.58
CA PHE A 271 7.34 -19.45 10.71
C PHE A 271 6.28 -20.43 10.18
N ASP A 272 6.38 -21.69 10.62
CA ASP A 272 5.40 -22.73 10.26
C ASP A 272 4.07 -22.56 11.02
N THR A 273 4.11 -21.95 12.21
CA THR A 273 2.95 -21.66 13.07
C THR A 273 3.08 -20.23 13.59
N ILE A 274 2.01 -19.44 13.50
CA ILE A 274 2.07 -17.99 13.64
C ILE A 274 1.19 -17.52 14.80
N ASP A 275 1.47 -18.07 15.97
CA ASP A 275 1.19 -17.39 17.23
C ASP A 275 2.55 -17.10 17.87
N VAL A 276 3.20 -16.04 17.39
CA VAL A 276 4.49 -15.62 17.94
C VAL A 276 4.18 -14.84 19.21
N THR A 277 3.92 -15.58 20.28
CA THR A 277 3.96 -15.03 21.63
C THR A 277 5.41 -14.75 21.95
N THR A 278 5.74 -13.48 22.13
CA THR A 278 7.11 -12.95 22.16
C THR A 278 7.89 -13.28 23.44
N GLN A 279 7.65 -14.45 24.04
CA GLN A 279 8.18 -14.80 25.36
C GLN A 279 9.69 -15.08 25.31
N THR A 280 10.21 -15.56 24.18
CA THR A 280 11.63 -15.88 23.99
C THR A 280 12.25 -15.02 22.90
N ARG A 281 13.35 -14.32 23.24
CA ARG A 281 14.10 -13.41 22.36
C ARG A 281 14.58 -14.07 21.05
N GLY A 282 14.79 -15.39 21.07
CA GLY A 282 15.21 -16.17 19.89
C GLY A 282 14.13 -16.35 18.83
N ASP A 283 12.86 -16.10 19.17
CA ASP A 283 11.71 -16.34 18.29
C ASP A 283 11.11 -15.05 17.73
N LEU A 284 11.81 -13.92 17.84
CA LEU A 284 11.34 -12.67 17.26
C LEU A 284 11.59 -12.66 15.75
N PRO A 285 10.57 -12.38 14.91
CA PRO A 285 10.81 -12.16 13.50
C PRO A 285 11.71 -10.97 13.26
N ALA A 286 12.60 -11.12 12.28
CA ALA A 286 13.44 -10.04 11.79
C ALA A 286 12.80 -9.33 10.59
N TYR A 287 12.04 -10.09 9.80
CA TYR A 287 11.40 -9.59 8.59
C TYR A 287 9.97 -10.12 8.44
N VAL A 288 9.13 -9.32 7.79
CA VAL A 288 7.82 -9.73 7.29
C VAL A 288 7.80 -9.47 5.79
N GLU A 289 7.52 -10.51 5.03
CA GLU A 289 7.27 -10.39 3.60
C GLU A 289 5.77 -10.15 3.36
N LEU A 290 5.46 -9.07 2.64
CA LEU A 290 4.11 -8.74 2.19
C LEU A 290 4.05 -8.93 0.67
N PHE A 291 3.25 -9.88 0.23
CA PHE A 291 2.86 -10.04 -1.17
C PHE A 291 1.47 -9.44 -1.37
N VAL A 292 1.32 -8.62 -2.41
CA VAL A 292 0.04 -8.01 -2.78
C VAL A 292 -0.15 -8.08 -4.29
N GLU A 293 -1.36 -8.41 -4.73
CA GLU A 293 -1.79 -8.36 -6.13
C GLU A 293 -3.05 -7.50 -6.23
N THR A 294 -3.10 -6.62 -7.23
CA THR A 294 -4.26 -5.75 -7.52
C THR A 294 -5.18 -6.40 -8.57
N VAL A 295 -6.42 -5.93 -8.68
CA VAL A 295 -7.39 -6.41 -9.69
C VAL A 295 -6.92 -6.19 -11.12
N HIS A 296 -6.08 -5.19 -11.37
CA HIS A 296 -5.49 -4.91 -12.68
C HIS A 296 -4.24 -5.75 -12.98
N GLY A 297 -3.92 -6.74 -12.14
CA GLY A 297 -2.82 -7.69 -12.35
C GLY A 297 -1.44 -7.17 -11.97
N ARG A 298 -1.34 -6.00 -11.32
CA ARG A 298 -0.07 -5.55 -10.73
C ARG A 298 0.17 -6.29 -9.44
N SER A 299 1.35 -6.91 -9.33
CA SER A 299 1.82 -7.56 -8.11
C SER A 299 3.08 -6.90 -7.56
N GLU A 300 3.18 -6.80 -6.24
CA GLU A 300 4.36 -6.34 -5.53
C GLU A 300 4.71 -7.31 -4.40
N ARG A 301 6.00 -7.37 -4.07
CA ARG A 301 6.52 -8.15 -2.95
C ARG A 301 7.50 -7.29 -2.17
N TRP A 302 7.15 -6.99 -0.93
CA TRP A 302 7.96 -6.13 -0.05
C TRP A 302 8.51 -6.94 1.11
N MET A 303 9.80 -6.74 1.40
CA MET A 303 10.45 -7.24 2.59
C MET A 303 10.51 -6.12 3.63
N LEU A 304 9.77 -6.27 4.72
CA LEU A 304 9.63 -5.26 5.76
C LEU A 304 10.48 -5.65 6.97
N GLU A 305 11.38 -4.76 7.38
CA GLU A 305 12.16 -4.91 8.62
C GLU A 305 11.24 -4.71 9.83
N VAL A 306 11.35 -5.63 10.78
CA VAL A 306 10.57 -5.65 12.02
C VAL A 306 11.36 -4.90 13.11
N GLY A 307 10.79 -3.80 13.60
CA GLY A 307 11.32 -3.01 14.71
C GLY A 307 10.52 -3.26 15.97
N TRP A 308 11.22 -3.54 17.07
CA TRP A 308 10.61 -3.85 18.37
C TRP A 308 10.82 -2.70 19.36
N VAL A 309 9.73 -2.30 20.02
CA VAL A 309 9.70 -1.31 21.10
C VAL A 309 9.19 -2.00 22.35
N LEU A 310 9.81 -1.78 23.50
CA LEU A 310 9.31 -2.35 24.76
C LEU A 310 8.07 -1.59 25.23
N GLY A 311 6.99 -2.31 25.54
CA GLY A 311 5.75 -1.71 26.02
C GLY A 311 4.77 -2.74 26.57
N GLY A 312 3.62 -2.25 27.02
CA GLY A 312 2.49 -3.07 27.44
C GLY A 312 1.38 -3.05 26.40
N GLU A 313 0.46 -4.00 26.54
CA GLU A 313 -0.84 -3.95 25.87
C GLU A 313 -1.56 -2.63 26.21
N PRO A 314 -2.26 -2.00 25.25
CA PRO A 314 -3.02 -0.79 25.52
C PRO A 314 -4.09 -1.02 26.58
N LYS A 315 -4.35 0.00 27.41
CA LYS A 315 -5.56 0.01 28.24
C LYS A 315 -6.71 0.60 27.44
N LEU A 316 -7.94 0.16 27.73
CA LEU A 316 -9.13 0.66 27.05
C LEU A 316 -9.28 2.18 27.22
N SER A 317 -8.92 2.72 28.40
CA SER A 317 -8.89 4.16 28.69
C SER A 317 -8.01 4.94 27.71
N ASP A 318 -6.90 4.36 27.28
CA ASP A 318 -5.95 5.00 26.38
C ASP A 318 -6.54 5.08 24.97
N ILE A 319 -7.27 4.03 24.56
CA ILE A 319 -7.93 3.96 23.25
C ILE A 319 -9.14 4.90 23.17
N VAL A 320 -10.01 4.90 24.18
CA VAL A 320 -11.20 5.76 24.22
C VAL A 320 -10.80 7.24 24.25
N GLY A 321 -9.71 7.59 24.96
CA GLY A 321 -9.16 8.94 24.94
C GLY A 321 -8.73 9.40 23.55
N ILE A 322 -8.23 8.49 22.71
CA ILE A 322 -7.87 8.79 21.31
C ILE A 322 -9.12 9.08 20.49
N GLU A 323 -10.18 8.28 20.61
CA GLU A 323 -11.42 8.48 19.85
C GLU A 323 -12.09 9.80 20.18
N ALA A 324 -12.28 10.09 21.47
CA ALA A 324 -12.85 11.35 21.93
C ALA A 324 -12.02 12.55 21.43
N ALA A 325 -10.69 12.44 21.41
CA ALA A 325 -9.82 13.49 20.89
C ALA A 325 -9.98 13.69 19.37
N ILE A 326 -10.17 12.60 18.60
CA ILE A 326 -10.44 12.66 17.16
C ILE A 326 -11.78 13.33 16.89
N GLU A 327 -12.85 12.89 17.56
CA GLU A 327 -14.20 13.41 17.36
C GLU A 327 -14.32 14.88 17.76
N ALA A 328 -13.69 15.27 18.87
CA ALA A 328 -13.68 16.65 19.32
C ALA A 328 -12.87 17.58 18.41
N GLY A 329 -12.13 17.03 17.42
CA GLY A 329 -11.14 17.79 16.64
C GLY A 329 -10.07 18.45 17.52
N ALA A 330 -9.93 17.97 18.76
CA ALA A 330 -9.09 18.53 19.81
C ALA A 330 -7.64 18.10 19.67
N LEU A 331 -7.36 17.21 18.72
CA LEU A 331 -6.01 16.84 18.38
C LEU A 331 -5.26 18.05 17.83
N PRO A 332 -4.10 18.41 18.41
CA PRO A 332 -3.17 19.34 17.81
C PRO A 332 -3.02 18.98 16.33
N ARG A 333 -3.42 19.91 15.44
CA ARG A 333 -3.07 19.80 14.03
C ARG A 333 -1.57 19.53 14.01
N PRO A 334 -1.08 18.52 13.27
CA PRO A 334 0.33 18.21 13.22
C PRO A 334 1.06 19.52 13.04
N ARG A 335 1.84 19.92 14.06
CA ARG A 335 2.75 21.05 13.92
C ARG A 335 3.61 20.60 12.76
N ALA A 336 3.42 21.22 11.60
CA ALA A 336 4.15 20.87 10.41
C ALA A 336 5.63 21.07 10.76
N GLU A 337 6.30 19.99 11.19
CA GLU A 337 7.74 19.90 11.06
C GLU A 337 7.99 20.18 9.59
N GLY A 338 8.73 21.26 9.32
CA GLY A 338 8.83 21.91 8.02
C GLY A 338 9.34 20.99 6.92
N GLY A 339 8.48 20.14 6.40
CA GLY A 339 8.61 19.43 5.15
C GLY A 339 8.15 20.38 4.05
N GLY A 340 9.12 21.09 3.47
CA GLY A 340 8.87 22.02 2.38
C GLY A 340 8.24 21.37 1.15
N GLY A 341 7.50 22.21 0.42
CA GLY A 341 7.41 22.10 -1.04
C GLY A 341 6.23 21.32 -1.61
N GLY A 342 5.02 21.85 -1.46
CA GLY A 342 3.95 21.59 -2.42
C GLY A 342 4.25 22.33 -3.73
N GLY A 343 4.61 21.60 -4.77
CA GLY A 343 4.77 22.14 -6.13
C GLY A 343 3.40 22.48 -6.74
N GLY A 344 3.12 23.78 -6.83
CA GLY A 344 1.98 24.33 -7.55
C GLY A 344 2.20 24.25 -9.07
N GLY A 345 1.15 23.85 -9.78
CA GLY A 345 1.11 23.84 -11.23
C GLY A 345 1.26 25.24 -11.83
N GLY A 346 2.19 25.36 -12.79
CA GLY A 346 2.31 26.52 -13.65
C GLY A 346 1.53 26.32 -14.94
N GLY A 347 0.45 27.08 -15.09
CA GLY A 347 -0.20 27.28 -16.39
C GLY A 347 0.47 28.42 -17.16
N GLY A 348 0.66 28.19 -18.47
CA GLY A 348 0.41 29.17 -19.52
C GLY A 348 1.51 30.14 -19.95
N ARG A 349 1.52 30.37 -21.28
CA ARG A 349 2.26 31.37 -22.11
C ARG A 349 3.69 30.92 -22.44
N GLY A 350 4.09 30.78 -23.69
CA GLY A 350 3.80 31.61 -24.87
C GLY A 350 5.10 32.31 -25.25
N GLY A 351 5.84 31.77 -26.21
CA GLY A 351 7.12 32.33 -26.62
C GLY A 351 7.62 31.66 -27.91
N GLY A 352 7.42 32.35 -29.03
CA GLY A 352 7.94 31.95 -30.32
C GLY A 352 9.46 32.04 -30.37
N GLY A 353 10.10 31.04 -30.98
CA GLY A 353 11.51 31.04 -31.33
C GLY A 353 11.64 30.49 -32.75
N ARG A 354 11.82 31.41 -33.69
CA ARG A 354 12.23 31.14 -35.07
C ARG A 354 13.71 30.72 -35.12
N GLY A 355 14.07 29.97 -36.16
CA GLY A 355 15.44 29.81 -36.67
C GLY A 355 16.05 28.48 -36.28
N GLY A 356 16.11 27.50 -37.17
CA GLY A 356 17.15 27.35 -38.21
C GLY A 356 17.75 25.96 -37.96
N GLY A 357 17.86 25.01 -38.89
CA GLY A 357 18.47 25.11 -40.21
C GLY A 357 19.60 24.06 -40.23
N GLY A 358 19.61 23.17 -41.22
CA GLY A 358 20.63 22.13 -41.43
C GLY A 358 20.12 20.73 -41.09
N GLY A 359 19.88 19.81 -42.02
CA GLY A 359 20.59 19.57 -43.28
C GLY A 359 21.61 18.46 -43.04
N GLY A 360 21.31 17.25 -43.50
CA GLY A 360 22.18 16.10 -43.33
C GLY A 360 21.55 14.83 -43.88
N GLY A 361 21.40 14.78 -45.20
CA GLY A 361 21.06 13.56 -45.92
C GLY A 361 22.21 12.55 -45.84
N GLY A 362 21.87 11.30 -45.57
CA GLY A 362 22.75 10.15 -45.67
C GLY A 362 22.03 9.05 -46.43
N VAL A 363 22.15 9.11 -47.76
CA VAL A 363 21.84 8.01 -48.68
C VAL A 363 23.07 7.11 -48.73
N GLY A 364 22.88 5.82 -48.50
CA GLY A 364 23.81 4.73 -48.79
C GLY A 364 23.02 3.43 -48.75
N SER A 365 22.51 2.97 -49.90
CA SER A 365 23.17 2.08 -50.87
C SER A 365 23.23 0.63 -50.40
N ASP A 366 22.39 -0.18 -51.02
CA ASP A 366 22.71 -1.47 -51.63
C ASP A 366 23.59 -2.45 -50.84
N GLY A 367 22.94 -3.49 -50.33
CA GLY A 367 23.56 -4.72 -49.84
C GLY A 367 22.74 -5.93 -50.25
N ALA A 368 23.00 -6.42 -51.46
CA ALA A 368 22.45 -7.64 -52.00
C ALA A 368 22.85 -8.88 -51.17
N GLY A 369 21.90 -9.82 -51.07
CA GLY A 369 22.15 -11.26 -51.14
C GLY A 369 23.07 -11.91 -50.11
N ARG A 370 22.49 -12.70 -49.20
CA ARG A 370 22.98 -14.07 -48.94
C ARG A 370 21.90 -14.93 -48.30
N SER A 371 21.47 -15.90 -49.08
CA SER A 371 20.90 -17.17 -48.65
C SER A 371 21.89 -17.94 -47.77
N GLY A 372 21.37 -18.54 -46.70
CA GLY A 372 21.98 -19.58 -45.88
C GLY A 372 20.91 -19.99 -44.86
N GLU A 373 20.14 -21.04 -45.13
CA GLU A 373 20.42 -22.42 -44.73
C GLU A 373 20.59 -22.58 -43.21
N ASP A 374 19.68 -23.40 -42.67
CA ASP A 374 19.86 -24.27 -41.52
C ASP A 374 20.10 -23.67 -40.14
N ALA A 375 18.99 -23.41 -39.45
CA ALA A 375 18.93 -23.59 -38.00
C ALA A 375 17.68 -24.41 -37.63
N VAL A 376 17.90 -25.71 -37.62
CA VAL A 376 17.10 -26.76 -36.99
C VAL A 376 16.58 -26.30 -35.62
N ARG A 377 15.26 -26.22 -35.48
CA ARG A 377 14.58 -26.19 -34.18
C ARG A 377 14.53 -27.62 -33.63
N PRO A 378 15.10 -27.92 -32.45
CA PRO A 378 14.84 -29.19 -31.80
C PRO A 378 13.44 -29.16 -31.18
N ASP A 379 12.60 -30.03 -31.74
CA ASP A 379 11.28 -30.39 -31.24
C ASP A 379 11.46 -31.16 -29.90
N GLY A 380 11.23 -30.46 -28.79
CA GLY A 380 11.35 -31.00 -27.44
C GLY A 380 10.12 -31.82 -27.07
N GLY A 381 10.06 -33.06 -27.54
CA GLY A 381 9.05 -34.05 -27.16
C GLY A 381 9.13 -34.42 -25.67
N SER A 382 8.19 -33.91 -24.88
CA SER A 382 7.94 -34.40 -23.51
C SER A 382 7.11 -35.68 -23.58
N ARG A 383 7.80 -36.81 -23.39
CA ARG A 383 7.19 -38.13 -23.16
C ARG A 383 6.59 -38.14 -21.75
N ASN A 384 5.26 -38.03 -21.65
CA ASN A 384 4.53 -38.42 -20.45
C ASN A 384 4.65 -39.94 -20.28
N ARG A 385 5.52 -40.37 -19.37
CA ARG A 385 5.51 -41.70 -18.77
C ARG A 385 4.22 -41.87 -17.97
N ARG A 386 3.33 -42.71 -18.48
CA ARG A 386 2.38 -43.48 -17.66
C ARG A 386 3.18 -44.36 -16.70
N GLY A 387 2.97 -44.15 -15.41
CA GLY A 387 3.32 -45.10 -14.36
C GLY A 387 2.08 -45.27 -13.49
N ASP A 388 1.38 -46.38 -13.71
CA ASP A 388 0.40 -46.94 -12.78
C ASP A 388 1.02 -47.17 -11.41
N PRO A 389 0.25 -46.97 -10.34
CA PRO A 389 0.27 -47.95 -9.26
C PRO A 389 -1.14 -48.50 -9.02
N SER A 390 -1.41 -49.66 -9.63
CA SER A 390 -2.40 -50.61 -9.15
C SER A 390 -1.85 -51.32 -7.89
N GLY A 391 -2.27 -50.85 -6.72
CA GLY A 391 -2.05 -51.54 -5.44
C GLY A 391 -3.40 -51.79 -4.77
N ALA A 392 -3.85 -53.04 -4.80
CA ALA A 392 -5.12 -53.50 -4.27
C ALA A 392 -5.22 -53.39 -2.73
N PRO A 393 -6.42 -53.20 -2.17
CA PRO A 393 -6.66 -53.35 -0.74
C PRO A 393 -6.78 -54.83 -0.35
N GLY A 394 -5.93 -55.28 0.57
CA GLY A 394 -6.07 -56.56 1.26
C GLY A 394 -7.12 -56.44 2.36
N ALA A 395 -8.11 -57.33 2.33
CA ALA A 395 -9.06 -57.59 3.39
C ALA A 395 -8.62 -58.80 4.23
N GLU A 396 -9.24 -58.92 5.41
CA GLU A 396 -9.27 -60.08 6.34
C GLU A 396 -8.04 -60.25 7.27
N GLY A 397 -8.17 -60.48 8.57
CA GLY A 397 -9.33 -60.79 9.42
C GLY A 397 -9.00 -60.66 10.92
N GLY A 398 -10.03 -60.82 11.77
CA GLY A 398 -9.98 -60.78 13.24
C GLY A 398 -9.28 -61.99 13.88
N PRO A 399 -9.63 -62.44 15.11
CA PRO A 399 -10.80 -62.13 15.95
C PRO A 399 -10.63 -60.99 16.97
#